data_AF-A0A8J3WJ58-F1
#
_entry.id   AF-A0A8J3WJ58-F1
#
_cell.length_a   1.000
_cell.length_b   1.000
_cell.length_c   1.000
_cell.angle_alpha   90.00
_cell.angle_beta   90.00
_cell.angle_gamma   90.00
#
_symmetry.space_group_name_H-M   'P 1'
#
loop_
_entity.id
_entity.type
_entity.pdbx_description
1 polymer ?
#
loop_
_entity_poly.entity_id
_entity_poly.type
_entity_poly.pdbx_seq_one_letter_code
_entity_poly.pdbx_strand_id
1 'polypeptide(L)'
;MGVSGRFFGYAIGLLLLAVGVTLGLIVLPRLVYPPLTNEQLQGVGEALMRLQLKSARSALEVEFRWQLIALVGMFLGAGMIGSWMWSKK
;
A
#
# COMPACT_ATOMS: atom_id res chain seq x y z
N MET A 1 15.34 -26.71 25.78
CA MET A 1 15.77 -25.91 24.62
C MET A 1 14.65 -25.95 23.58
N GLY A 2 13.91 -24.87 23.35
CA GLY A 2 12.75 -24.91 22.43
C GLY A 2 12.03 -23.58 22.21
N VAL A 3 12.49 -22.52 22.88
CA VAL A 3 11.87 -21.19 22.82
C VAL A 3 12.36 -20.42 21.58
N SER A 4 13.62 -20.60 21.18
CA SER A 4 14.29 -19.84 20.12
C SER A 4 13.66 -20.01 18.73
N GLY A 5 13.17 -21.20 18.39
CA GLY A 5 12.60 -21.48 17.05
C GLY A 5 11.25 -20.82 16.80
N ARG A 6 10.42 -20.64 17.85
CA ARG A 6 9.10 -20.03 17.72
C ARG A 6 9.20 -18.53 17.49
N PHE A 7 10.09 -17.86 18.24
CA PHE A 7 10.39 -16.43 18.02
C PHE A 7 10.96 -16.16 16.63
N PHE A 8 11.82 -17.05 16.12
CA PHE A 8 12.35 -16.94 14.77
C PHE A 8 11.25 -17.08 13.72
N GLY A 9 10.31 -18.01 13.90
CA GLY A 9 9.13 -18.17 13.04
C GLY A 9 8.20 -16.95 13.04
N TYR A 10 7.92 -16.37 14.22
CA TYR A 10 7.12 -15.13 14.32
C TYR A 10 7.82 -13.93 13.67
N ALA A 11 9.14 -13.81 13.83
CA ALA A 11 9.93 -12.74 13.21
C ALA A 11 9.93 -12.85 11.68
N ILE A 12 10.11 -14.05 11.14
CA ILE A 12 10.03 -14.29 9.69
C ILE A 12 8.61 -14.01 9.16
N GLY A 13 7.58 -14.46 9.88
CA GLY A 13 6.19 -14.20 9.50
C GLY A 13 5.86 -12.72 9.44
N LEU A 14 6.27 -11.94 10.45
CA LEU A 14 6.12 -10.48 10.46
C LEU A 14 6.91 -9.81 9.33
N LEU A 15 8.13 -10.28 9.06
CA LEU A 15 8.97 -9.72 8.00
C LEU A 15 8.36 -9.96 6.61
N LEU A 16 7.86 -11.16 6.34
CA LEU A 16 7.15 -11.49 5.09
C LEU A 16 5.87 -10.66 4.94
N LEU A 17 5.12 -10.47 6.03
CA LEU A 17 3.91 -9.66 6.02
C LEU A 17 4.24 -8.19 5.73
N ALA A 18 5.27 -7.64 6.37
CA ALA A 18 5.75 -6.28 6.12
C ALA A 18 6.23 -6.10 4.68
N VAL A 19 7.00 -7.04 4.14
CA VAL A 19 7.45 -7.02 2.74
C VAL A 19 6.24 -7.11 1.79
N GLY A 20 5.30 -8.01 2.04
CA GLY A 20 4.09 -8.17 1.22
C GLY A 20 3.22 -6.91 1.20
N VAL A 21 3.02 -6.28 2.37
CA VAL A 21 2.28 -5.01 2.47
C VAL A 21 3.03 -3.90 1.74
N THR A 22 4.34 -3.79 1.92
CA THR A 22 5.15 -2.74 1.27
C THR A 22 5.13 -2.88 -0.25
N LEU A 23 5.28 -4.11 -0.75
CA LEU A 23 5.14 -4.42 -2.18
C LEU A 23 3.73 -4.09 -2.67
N GLY A 24 2.69 -4.49 -1.94
CA GLY A 24 1.31 -4.15 -2.26
C GLY A 24 1.09 -2.64 -2.38
N LEU A 25 1.59 -1.85 -1.42
CA LEU A 25 1.48 -0.39 -1.39
C LEU A 25 2.24 0.35 -2.51
N ILE A 26 3.13 -0.36 -3.23
CA ILE A 26 3.88 0.20 -4.37
C ILE A 26 3.32 -0.33 -5.70
N VAL A 27 2.98 -1.63 -5.75
CA VAL A 27 2.58 -2.32 -6.97
C VAL A 27 1.09 -2.09 -7.29
N LEU A 28 0.18 -2.16 -6.31
CA LEU A 28 -1.25 -1.94 -6.56
C LEU A 28 -1.56 -0.56 -7.14
N PRO A 29 -1.07 0.55 -6.56
CA PRO A 29 -1.36 1.88 -7.08
C PRO A 29 -0.90 2.05 -8.53
N ARG A 30 0.27 1.52 -8.88
CA ARG A 30 0.79 1.55 -10.25
C ARG A 30 0.00 0.70 -11.23
N LEU A 31 -0.59 -0.41 -10.78
CA LEU A 31 -1.46 -1.24 -11.61
C LEU A 31 -2.83 -0.59 -11.85
N VAL A 32 -3.40 0.05 -10.82
CA VAL A 32 -4.71 0.72 -10.92
C VAL A 32 -4.60 2.05 -11.67
N TYR A 33 -3.55 2.81 -11.39
CA TYR A 33 -3.26 4.10 -12.01
C TYR A 33 -1.89 4.07 -12.72
N PRO A 34 -1.78 3.36 -13.86
CA PRO A 34 -0.54 3.37 -14.62
C PRO A 34 -0.19 4.80 -15.08
N PRO A 35 1.10 5.14 -15.13
CA PRO A 35 1.54 6.44 -15.61
C PRO A 35 1.14 6.62 -17.08
N LEU A 36 0.63 7.81 -17.41
CA LEU A 36 0.25 8.16 -18.79
C LEU A 36 1.50 8.15 -19.67
N THR A 37 1.50 7.30 -20.70
CA THR A 37 2.57 7.26 -21.69
C THR A 37 2.49 8.48 -22.62
N ASN A 38 3.62 8.88 -23.19
CA ASN A 38 3.66 10.03 -24.10
C ASN A 38 2.79 9.81 -25.36
N GLU A 39 2.57 8.55 -25.76
CA GLU A 39 1.69 8.15 -26.86
C GLU A 39 0.20 8.42 -26.53
N GLN A 40 -0.25 8.14 -25.30
CA GLN A 40 -1.62 8.47 -24.86
C GLN A 40 -1.85 9.98 -24.79
N LEU A 41 -0.79 10.76 -24.63
CA LEU A 41 -0.85 12.21 -24.56
C LEU A 41 -0.69 12.88 -25.92
N GLN A 42 -0.25 12.18 -26.97
CA GLN A 42 -0.12 12.74 -28.32
C GLN A 42 -1.45 13.23 -28.89
N GLY A 43 -2.57 12.58 -28.53
CA GLY A 43 -3.91 13.00 -28.95
C GLY A 43 -4.46 14.25 -28.25
N VAL A 44 -3.80 14.71 -27.17
CA VAL A 44 -4.19 15.93 -26.46
C VAL A 44 -3.42 17.10 -27.08
N GLY A 45 -4.07 17.95 -27.88
CA GLY A 45 -3.40 19.04 -28.61
C GLY A 45 -2.75 20.10 -27.72
N GLU A 46 -3.22 20.25 -26.48
CA GLU A 46 -2.77 21.29 -25.55
C GLU A 46 -1.73 20.76 -24.55
N ALA A 47 -0.53 21.35 -24.56
CA ALA A 47 0.55 21.00 -23.63
C ALA A 47 0.14 21.19 -22.15
N LEU A 48 -0.67 22.20 -21.87
CA LEU A 48 -1.20 22.48 -20.53
C LEU A 48 -2.12 21.35 -20.04
N MET A 49 -2.99 20.84 -20.93
CA MET A 49 -3.94 19.78 -20.63
C MET A 49 -3.24 18.42 -20.44
N ARG A 50 -2.12 18.17 -21.14
CA ARG A 50 -1.24 17.00 -20.88
C ARG A 50 -0.62 17.03 -19.49
N LEU A 51 -0.16 18.20 -19.06
CA LEU A 51 0.39 18.42 -17.73
C LEU A 51 -0.67 18.24 -16.63
N GLN A 52 -1.87 18.79 -16.84
CA GLN A 52 -2.99 18.62 -15.92
C GLN A 52 -3.44 17.15 -15.80
N LEU A 53 -3.48 16.40 -16.91
CA LEU A 53 -3.80 14.97 -16.85
C LEU A 53 -2.73 14.18 -16.06
N LYS A 54 -1.45 14.48 -16.30
CA LYS A 54 -0.34 13.84 -15.56
C LYS A 54 -0.42 14.17 -14.06
N SER A 55 -0.67 15.43 -13.69
CA SER A 55 -0.76 15.84 -12.29
C SER A 55 -2.00 15.27 -11.59
N ALA A 56 -3.17 15.30 -12.24
CA ALA A 56 -4.38 14.72 -11.69
C ALA A 56 -4.23 13.21 -11.45
N ARG A 57 -3.62 12.48 -12.40
CA ARG A 57 -3.37 11.04 -12.27
C ARG A 57 -2.38 10.74 -11.13
N SER A 58 -1.32 11.54 -11.00
CA SER A 58 -0.39 11.43 -9.88
C SER A 58 -1.08 11.69 -8.54
N ALA A 59 -2.00 12.63 -8.47
CA ALA A 59 -2.77 12.90 -7.25
C ALA A 59 -3.67 11.72 -6.87
N LEU A 60 -4.35 11.12 -7.85
CA LEU A 60 -5.16 9.90 -7.67
C LEU A 60 -4.33 8.70 -7.17
N GLU A 61 -3.12 8.50 -7.70
CA GLU A 61 -2.22 7.44 -7.23
C GLU A 61 -1.83 7.65 -5.76
N VAL A 62 -1.50 8.88 -5.39
CA VAL A 62 -1.11 9.24 -4.00
C VAL A 62 -2.29 9.07 -3.05
N GLU A 63 -3.48 9.53 -3.43
CA GLU A 63 -4.69 9.39 -2.62
C GLU A 63 -5.02 7.91 -2.38
N PHE A 64 -4.94 7.09 -3.42
CA PHE A 64 -5.15 5.65 -3.32
C PHE A 64 -4.12 4.96 -2.40
N ARG A 65 -2.85 5.41 -2.43
CA ARG A 65 -1.83 4.94 -1.48
C ARG A 65 -2.20 5.27 -0.04
N TRP A 66 -2.68 6.49 0.23
CA TRP A 66 -3.11 6.87 1.57
C TRP A 66 -4.31 6.06 2.06
N GLN A 67 -5.27 5.76 1.19
CA GLN A 67 -6.40 4.89 1.52
C GLN A 67 -5.96 3.47 1.86
N LEU A 68 -5.01 2.90 1.09
CA LEU A 68 -4.44 1.59 1.40
C LEU A 68 -3.68 1.60 2.73
N ILE A 69 -2.89 2.63 3.01
CA ILE A 69 -2.19 2.79 4.30
C ILE A 69 -3.19 2.87 5.45
N ALA A 70 -4.25 3.67 5.30
CA ALA A 70 -5.31 3.80 6.29
C ALA A 70 -6.01 2.46 6.57
N LEU A 71 -6.31 1.68 5.52
CA LEU A 71 -6.91 0.36 5.63
C LEU A 71 -5.99 -0.60 6.41
N VAL A 72 -4.71 -0.66 6.04
CA VAL A 72 -3.72 -1.49 6.76
C VAL A 72 -3.62 -1.05 8.23
N GLY A 73 -3.58 0.26 8.49
CA GLY A 73 -3.56 0.81 9.85
C GLY A 73 -4.79 0.39 10.67
N MET A 74 -5.98 0.42 10.08
CA MET A 74 -7.21 -0.04 10.74
C MET A 74 -7.16 -1.54 11.08
N PHE A 75 -6.71 -2.38 10.14
CA PHE A 75 -6.59 -3.83 10.40
C PHE A 75 -5.58 -4.14 11.50
N LEU A 76 -4.42 -3.48 11.48
CA LEU A 76 -3.40 -3.64 12.53
C LEU A 76 -3.90 -3.14 13.88
N GLY A 77 -4.56 -1.98 13.92
CA GLY A 77 -5.16 -1.42 15.12
C GLY A 77 -6.25 -2.32 15.71
N ALA A 78 -7.18 -2.79 14.87
CA ALA A 78 -8.24 -3.72 15.28
C ALA A 78 -7.66 -5.06 15.78
N GLY A 79 -6.65 -5.60 15.12
CA GLY A 79 -5.95 -6.81 15.56
C GLY A 79 -5.27 -6.62 16.92
N MET A 80 -4.65 -5.46 17.14
CA MET A 80 -3.98 -5.14 18.40
C MET A 80 -4.99 -4.99 19.55
N ILE A 81 -6.11 -4.31 19.32
CA ILE A 81 -7.20 -4.16 20.30
C ILE A 81 -7.85 -5.52 20.61
N GLY A 82 -8.13 -6.33 19.58
CA GLY A 82 -8.72 -7.66 19.73
C GLY A 82 -7.81 -8.60 20.51
N SER A 83 -6.51 -8.60 20.21
CA SER A 83 -5.51 -9.37 20.96
C SER A 83 -5.42 -8.92 22.42
N TRP A 84 -5.52 -7.60 22.67
CA TRP A 84 -5.47 -7.06 24.03
C TRP A 84 -6.71 -7.44 24.85
N MET A 85 -7.91 -7.40 24.24
CA MET A 85 -9.13 -7.88 24.88
C MET A 85 -9.08 -9.38 25.16
N TRP A 86 -8.59 -10.19 24.21
CA TRP A 86 -8.45 -11.63 24.40
C TRP A 86 -7.46 -11.98 25.52
N SER A 87 -6.34 -11.26 25.61
CA SER A 87 -5.34 -11.47 26.67
C SER A 87 -5.82 -11.07 28.06
N LYS A 88 -6.88 -10.27 28.18
CA LYS A 88 -7.46 -9.86 29.46
C LYS A 88 -8.58 -10.77 29.96
N LYS A 89 -8.95 -11.80 29.20
CA LYS A 89 -10.03 -12.74 29.51
C LYS A 89 -9.44 -14.08 29.97
#